data_AF-W6TE17-F1
#
_entry.id   AF-W6TE17-F1
#
_cell.length_a   1.000
_cell.length_b   1.000
_cell.length_c   1.000
_cell.angle_alpha   90.00
_cell.angle_beta   90.00
_cell.angle_gamma   90.00
#
_symmetry.space_group_name_H-M   'P 1'
#
loop_
_entity.id
_entity.type
_entity.pdbx_description
1 polymer ?
#
loop_
_entity_poly.entity_id
_entity_poly.type
_entity_poly.pdbx_seq_one_letter_code
_entity_poly.pdbx_strand_id
1 'polypeptide(L)' 'MFSSECLWYNTLKDTNGQIQEISLPLWQFKGDWSPERHYVAGNLVLLNKIIYRCCEPTEGPEFVSSFWEKLPFHVNESG' A
#
# COMPACT_ATOMS: atom_id res chain seq x y z
N MET A 1 29.10 -12.77 6.32
CA MET A 1 28.71 -11.61 7.14
C MET A 1 27.81 -10.74 6.28
N PHE A 2 26.49 -10.92 6.36
CA PHE A 2 25.53 -10.10 5.63
C PHE A 2 24.71 -9.33 6.66
N SER A 3 24.99 -8.02 6.76
CA SER A 3 24.24 -7.10 7.61
C SER A 3 22.82 -7.01 7.08
N SER A 4 21.87 -7.50 7.88
CA SER A 4 20.44 -7.63 7.53
C SER A 4 19.62 -6.57 8.25
N GLU A 5 20.04 -5.32 8.18
CA GLU A 5 19.31 -4.21 8.78
C GLU A 5 18.61 -3.42 7.67
N CYS A 6 17.36 -3.79 7.35
CA CYS A 6 16.32 -2.93 6.76
C CYS A 6 15.02 -3.73 6.53
N LEU A 7 14.35 -4.16 7.61
CA LEU A 7 12.97 -4.67 7.51
C LEU A 7 12.13 -4.02 8.62
N TRP A 8 11.62 -2.81 8.38
CA TRP A 8 10.53 -2.27 9.17
C TRP A 8 9.24 -3.00 8.77
N TYR A 9 8.82 -4.00 9.56
CA TYR A 9 7.54 -4.67 9.40
C TYR A 9 6.42 -3.79 9.97
N ASN A 10 5.61 -3.17 9.12
CA ASN A 10 4.37 -2.55 9.54
C ASN A 10 3.28 -3.64 9.61
N THR A 11 2.87 -3.99 10.82
CA THR A 11 1.84 -5.01 11.07
C THR A 11 0.46 -4.47 10.70
N LEU A 12 -0.08 -4.88 9.55
CA LEU A 12 -1.47 -4.58 9.16
C LEU A 12 -2.41 -5.64 9.77
N LYS A 13 -3.54 -5.22 10.34
CA LYS A 13 -4.57 -6.13 10.85
C LYS A 13 -5.83 -6.01 9.99
N ASP A 14 -6.43 -7.15 9.67
CA ASP A 14 -7.72 -7.24 8.99
C ASP A 14 -8.88 -6.93 9.97
N THR A 15 -10.08 -6.65 9.45
CA THR A 15 -11.32 -6.34 10.20
C THR A 15 -11.75 -7.46 11.17
N ASN A 16 -11.21 -8.66 11.00
CA ASN A 16 -11.44 -9.81 11.87
C ASN A 16 -10.40 -9.95 13.01
N GLY A 17 -9.47 -8.99 13.15
CA GLY A 17 -8.41 -9.03 14.15
C GLY A 17 -7.28 -10.02 13.84
N GLN A 18 -7.32 -10.71 12.70
CA GLN A 18 -6.17 -11.47 12.19
C GLN A 18 -5.11 -10.51 11.65
N ILE A 19 -3.87 -10.67 12.14
CA ILE A 19 -2.69 -10.13 11.48
C ILE A 19 -2.53 -10.94 10.19
N GLN A 20 -2.87 -10.34 9.05
CA GLN A 20 -2.48 -10.90 7.76
C GLN A 20 -1.11 -10.34 7.43
N GLU A 21 -0.10 -11.19 7.57
CA GLU A 21 1.25 -10.89 7.11
C GLU A 21 1.25 -10.92 5.59
N ILE A 22 0.93 -9.78 4.98
CA ILE A 22 1.09 -9.66 3.54
C ILE A 22 2.56 -9.38 3.31
N SER A 23 3.27 -10.40 2.82
CA SER A 23 4.63 -10.25 2.34
C SER A 23 4.58 -9.51 1.00
N LEU A 24 4.35 -8.20 1.07
CA LEU A 24 4.43 -7.33 -0.10
C LEU A 24 5.88 -6.95 -0.30
N PRO A 25 6.40 -7.07 -1.52
CA PRO A 25 7.69 -6.50 -1.83
C PRO A 25 7.67 -5.00 -1.57
N LEU A 26 8.55 -4.50 -0.70
CA LEU A 26 8.59 -3.08 -0.29
C LEU A 26 8.67 -2.10 -1.47
N TRP A 27 9.19 -2.53 -2.62
CA TRP A 27 9.27 -1.73 -3.85
C TRP A 27 7.91 -1.47 -4.53
N GLN A 28 6.87 -2.24 -4.18
CA GLN A 28 5.51 -2.04 -4.67
C GLN A 28 4.75 -0.98 -3.87
N PHE A 29 5.06 -0.81 -2.58
CA PHE A 29 4.46 0.25 -1.76
C PHE A 29 5.12 1.59 -2.04
N LYS A 30 4.30 2.54 -2.49
CA LYS A 30 4.76 3.89 -2.84
C LYS A 30 4.52 4.90 -1.71
N GLY A 31 3.90 4.52 -0.60
CA GLY A 31 3.51 5.46 0.46
C GLY A 31 2.17 6.12 0.16
N ASP A 32 1.98 7.36 0.61
CA ASP A 32 0.75 8.11 0.34
C ASP A 32 0.52 8.33 -1.17
N TRP A 33 -0.75 8.29 -1.58
CA TRP A 33 -1.13 8.63 -2.94
C TRP A 33 -0.81 10.10 -3.23
N SER A 34 -0.22 10.35 -4.41
CA SER A 34 0.15 11.68 -4.87
C SER A 34 -0.20 11.86 -6.36
N PRO A 35 -0.82 12.99 -6.74
CA PRO A 35 -1.19 13.28 -8.13
C PRO A 35 0.00 13.44 -9.08
N GLU A 36 1.18 13.76 -8.56
CA GLU A 36 2.39 14.00 -9.35
C GLU A 36 3.16 12.72 -9.67
N ARG A 37 2.68 11.57 -9.18
CA ARG A 37 3.37 10.29 -9.29
C ARG A 37 2.68 9.39 -10.30
N HIS A 38 3.50 8.82 -11.19
CA HIS A 38 3.08 7.74 -12.06
C HIS A 38 3.03 6.41 -11.29
N TYR A 39 1.91 5.70 -11.40
CA TYR A 39 1.70 4.39 -10.79
C TYR A 39 1.47 3.33 -11.86
N VAL A 40 2.14 2.19 -11.72
CA VAL A 40 1.92 1.02 -12.57
C VAL A 40 1.11 -0.05 -11.84
N ALA A 41 0.50 -0.96 -12.60
CA ALA A 41 -0.22 -2.09 -12.05
C ALA A 41 0.62 -2.84 -10.99
N GLY A 42 -0.02 -3.17 -9.86
CA GLY A 42 0.59 -3.77 -8.68
C GLY A 42 1.22 -2.78 -7.69
N ASN A 43 1.28 -1.48 -8.01
CA ASN A 43 1.69 -0.46 -7.03
C ASN A 43 0.65 -0.31 -5.93
N LEU A 44 1.10 -0.01 -4.73
CA LEU A 44 0.26 0.16 -3.55
C LEU A 44 0.41 1.57 -3.01
N VAL A 45 -0.70 2.20 -2.66
CA VAL A 45 -0.75 3.55 -2.11
C VAL A 45 -1.65 3.62 -0.89
N LEU A 46 -1.34 4.53 0.01
CA LEU A 46 -2.22 4.89 1.12
C LEU A 46 -3.04 6.12 0.76
N LEU A 47 -4.36 6.03 0.84
CA LEU A 47 -5.27 7.16 0.68
C LEU A 47 -6.33 7.08 1.77
N ASN A 48 -6.45 8.13 2.59
CA ASN A 48 -7.41 8.18 3.71
C ASN A 48 -7.32 6.97 4.65
N LYS A 49 -6.10 6.54 5.00
CA LYS A 49 -5.81 5.35 5.85
C LYS A 49 -6.25 4.01 5.25
N ILE A 50 -6.60 3.99 3.97
CA ILE A 50 -6.98 2.79 3.22
C ILE A 50 -5.88 2.51 2.20
N ILE A 51 -5.48 1.23 2.10
CA ILE A 51 -4.51 0.81 1.08
C ILE A 51 -5.25 0.50 -0.21
N TYR A 52 -4.78 1.08 -1.31
CA TYR A 52 -5.28 0.81 -2.65
C TYR A 52 -4.20 0.16 -3.49
N ARG A 53 -4.58 -0.84 -4.30
CA ARG A 53 -3.74 -1.46 -5.31
C ARG A 53 -4.08 -0.89 -6.67
N CYS A 54 -3.07 -0.37 -7.35
CA CYS A 54 -3.17 0.04 -8.74
C CYS A 54 -3.38 -1.21 -9.61
N CYS A 55 -4.48 -1.26 -10.35
CA CYS A 55 -4.80 -2.32 -11.30
C CYS A 55 -4.44 -1.92 -12.73
N GLU A 56 -4.56 -0.63 -13.04
CA GLU A 56 -4.30 -0.06 -14.36
C GLU A 56 -3.30 1.10 -14.24
N PRO A 57 -2.28 1.19 -15.11
CA PRO A 57 -1.34 2.30 -15.08
C PRO A 57 -2.05 3.66 -15.11
N THR A 58 -1.68 4.52 -14.17
CA THR A 58 -2.36 5.80 -13.97
C THR A 58 -1.38 6.89 -13.56
N GLU A 59 -1.62 8.09 -14.06
CA GLU A 59 -0.89 9.30 -13.73
C GLU A 59 -1.83 10.50 -13.80
N GLY A 60 -1.46 11.57 -13.09
CA GLY A 60 -2.19 12.83 -13.13
C GLY A 60 -3.03 13.09 -11.89
N PRO A 61 -3.79 14.21 -11.90
CA PRO A 61 -4.30 14.83 -10.69
C PRO A 61 -5.49 14.13 -10.05
N GLU A 62 -6.09 13.16 -10.72
CA GLU A 62 -7.36 12.57 -10.31
C GLU A 62 -7.18 11.13 -9.81
N PHE A 63 -7.78 10.85 -8.66
CA PHE A 63 -7.90 9.48 -8.17
C PHE A 63 -9.08 8.78 -8.85
N VAL A 64 -8.82 8.09 -9.96
CA VAL A 64 -9.83 7.34 -10.71
C VAL A 64 -10.07 5.98 -10.05
N SER A 65 -11.07 5.87 -9.18
CA SER A 65 -11.33 4.66 -8.38
C SER A 65 -11.42 3.36 -9.17
N SER A 66 -11.80 3.40 -10.46
CA SER A 66 -11.83 2.21 -11.32
C SER A 66 -10.45 1.61 -11.61
N PHE A 67 -9.38 2.38 -11.48
CA PHE A 67 -7.99 1.92 -11.64
C PHE A 67 -7.39 1.39 -10.34
N TRP A 68 -8.14 1.48 -9.23
CA TRP A 68 -7.66 1.17 -7.89
C TRP A 68 -8.57 0.18 -7.19
N GLU A 69 -8.00 -0.95 -6.78
CA GLU A 69 -8.68 -1.89 -5.93
C GLU A 69 -8.47 -1.53 -4.45
N LYS A 70 -9.57 -1.30 -3.75
CA LYS A 70 -9.54 -1.11 -2.30
C LYS A 70 -9.20 -2.44 -1.63
N LEU A 71 -8.09 -2.45 -0.90
CA LEU A 71 -7.71 -3.62 -0.14
C LEU A 71 -8.34 -3.58 1.26
N PRO A 72 -8.74 -4.73 1.84
CA PRO A 72 -9.40 -4.82 3.14
C PRO A 72 -8.42 -4.64 4.33
N PHE A 73 -7.30 -3.94 4.13
CA PHE A 73 -6.27 -3.77 5.15
C PHE A 73 -6.43 -2.45 5.89
N HIS A 74 -6.48 -2.51 7.22
CA HIS A 74 -6.47 -1.34 8.07
C HIS A 74 -5.05 -1.09 8.58
N VAL A 75 -4.50 0.09 8.26
CA VAL A 75 -3.26 0.57 8.90
C VAL A 75 -3.64 0.97 10.32
N ASN A 76 -3.37 0.08 11.28
CA ASN A 76 -3.49 0.43 12.69
C ASN A 76 -2.21 1.16 13.11
N GLU A 77 -2.33 2.46 13.37
CA GLU A 77 -1.30 3.24 14.06
C GLU A 77 -1.07 2.56 15.42
N SER A 78 0.07 1.88 15.55
CA SER A 78 0.51 1.34 16.82
C SER A 78 1.10 2.51 17.59
N GLY A 79 0.29 3.13 18.44
CA GLY A 79 0.74 4.13 19.42
C GLY A 79 1.57 3.49 20.52
#